data_AF-A0A0B2PEX7-F1
#
_entry.id   AF-A0A0B2PEX7-F1
#
_cell.length_a   1.000
_cell.length_b   1.000
_cell.length_c   1.000
_cell.angle_alpha   90.00
_cell.angle_beta   90.00
_cell.angle_gamma   90.00
#
_symmetry.space_group_name_H-M   'P 1'
#
loop_
_entity.id
_entity.type
_entity.pdbx_description
1 polymer ?
#
loop_
_entity_poly.entity_id
_entity_poly.type
_entity_poly.pdbx_seq_one_letter_code
_entity_poly.pdbx_strand_id
1 'polypeptide(L)'
;MESKESIFVKLLLILHLSVLCVSQDFDFYYFVQQWPGSYCDTTQNSCCYPTTGKPAADFGIHGLWPNYKDGSYPSNCDSNNRFQPSQISDLTSSLQRNWPTLACPSGNGVQFWTHEWEKHGTCSQSVLKQHDYFETALDLKQRANLLQALTNAGIQPDGGFYSLSSIKGAIKNAIGYTPYIECNVDTSRNNQLYQVYLCVDTSGSNFIECPVFPRGKCGSQVEFPTF
;
A
#
# COMPACT_ATOMS: atom_id res chain seq x y z
N MET A 1 12.22 -2.48 65.22
CA MET A 1 12.68 -1.27 64.49
C MET A 1 12.74 -1.67 63.03
N GLU A 2 11.56 -1.91 62.48
CA GLU A 2 11.33 -2.38 61.12
C GLU A 2 10.28 -1.44 60.52
N SER A 3 10.22 -1.37 59.19
CA SER A 3 9.07 -0.88 58.40
C SER A 3 8.99 0.59 57.95
N LYS A 4 10.12 1.32 57.76
CA LYS A 4 10.06 2.59 57.00
C LYS A 4 10.90 2.63 55.72
N GLU A 5 12.05 1.97 55.66
CA GLU A 5 12.90 2.00 54.46
C GLU A 5 12.39 1.10 53.32
N SER A 6 11.73 -0.02 53.64
CA SER A 6 11.19 -0.95 52.61
C SER A 6 10.02 -0.36 51.81
N ILE A 7 9.29 0.60 52.38
CA ILE A 7 8.13 1.23 51.73
C ILE A 7 8.57 2.26 50.69
N PHE A 8 9.65 3.01 50.97
CA PHE A 8 10.17 4.02 50.04
C PHE A 8 10.78 3.41 48.77
N VAL A 9 11.46 2.26 48.89
CA VAL A 9 12.02 1.55 47.71
C VAL A 9 10.92 0.97 46.82
N LYS A 10 9.80 0.51 47.41
CA LYS A 10 8.63 0.06 46.63
C LYS A 10 7.90 1.20 45.96
N LEU A 11 7.83 2.39 46.56
CA LEU A 11 7.23 3.57 45.94
C LEU A 11 8.06 4.10 44.75
N LEU A 12 9.40 4.03 44.84
CA LEU A 12 10.31 4.40 43.75
C LEU A 12 10.24 3.44 42.55
N LEU A 13 10.02 2.15 42.79
CA LEU A 13 9.83 1.17 41.71
C LEU A 13 8.46 1.29 41.01
N ILE A 14 7.44 1.78 41.71
CA ILE A 14 6.10 2.01 41.12
C ILE A 14 6.07 3.32 40.29
N LEU A 15 6.99 4.26 40.54
CA LEU A 15 7.08 5.52 39.79
C LEU A 15 7.82 5.40 38.45
N HIS A 16 8.36 4.23 38.10
CA HIS A 16 9.08 4.00 36.83
C HIS A 16 8.31 3.12 35.84
N LEU A 17 7.07 2.74 36.17
CA LEU A 17 6.12 2.18 35.20
C LEU A 17 5.19 3.28 34.65
N SER A 18 5.74 4.46 34.36
CA SER A 18 5.17 5.28 33.29
C SER A 18 5.43 4.52 32.00
N VAL A 19 4.55 3.58 31.67
CA VAL A 19 4.40 3.09 30.30
C VAL A 19 4.22 4.35 29.49
N LEU A 20 5.27 4.75 28.77
CA LEU A 20 5.15 5.72 27.70
C LEU A 20 4.17 5.06 26.74
N CYS A 21 2.90 5.42 26.86
CA CYS A 21 1.93 5.18 25.82
C CYS A 21 2.43 6.05 24.67
N VAL A 22 3.36 5.52 23.87
CA VAL A 22 3.67 6.05 22.56
C VAL A 22 2.34 5.88 21.83
N SER A 23 1.54 6.94 21.81
CA SER A 23 0.36 7.00 20.96
C SER A 23 0.88 6.73 19.56
N GLN A 24 0.50 5.59 19.00
CA GLN A 24 0.87 5.24 17.65
C GLN A 24 0.17 6.22 16.71
N ASP A 25 0.93 6.85 15.80
CA ASP A 25 0.39 7.85 14.88
C ASP A 25 -0.65 7.27 13.90
N PHE A 26 -0.73 5.93 13.80
CA PHE A 26 -1.65 5.14 12.99
C PHE A 26 -1.68 3.67 13.47
N ASP A 27 -2.64 2.87 13.01
CA ASP A 27 -2.87 1.48 13.48
C ASP A 27 -2.32 0.38 12.56
N PHE A 28 -2.26 0.63 11.25
CA PHE A 28 -1.77 -0.30 10.22
C PHE A 28 -1.54 0.47 8.90
N TYR A 29 -0.90 -0.17 7.91
CA TYR A 29 -0.89 0.38 6.55
C TYR A 29 -1.82 -0.40 5.62
N TYR A 30 -2.50 0.30 4.72
CA TYR A 30 -2.86 -0.31 3.44
C TYR A 30 -1.65 -0.25 2.49
N PHE A 31 -1.21 -1.41 2.03
CA PHE A 31 -0.32 -1.52 0.88
C PHE A 31 -1.17 -1.76 -0.37
N VAL A 32 -1.15 -0.79 -1.28
CA VAL A 32 -2.06 -0.72 -2.42
C VAL A 32 -1.28 -0.85 -3.71
N GLN A 33 -1.69 -1.81 -4.53
CA GLN A 33 -1.14 -2.06 -5.85
C GLN A 33 -2.25 -1.93 -6.91
N GLN A 34 -1.92 -1.39 -8.08
CA GLN A 34 -2.86 -1.15 -9.17
C GLN A 34 -2.49 -1.94 -10.42
N TRP A 35 -3.50 -2.43 -11.14
CA TRP A 35 -3.33 -3.02 -12.45
C TRP A 35 -3.28 -1.92 -13.53
N PRO A 36 -2.19 -1.79 -14.30
CA PRO A 36 -2.05 -0.71 -15.27
C PRO A 36 -3.06 -0.81 -16.44
N GLY A 37 -3.50 -2.01 -16.81
CA GLY A 37 -4.55 -2.20 -17.83
C GLY A 37 -5.83 -1.46 -17.47
N SER A 38 -6.32 -1.69 -16.25
CA SER A 38 -7.55 -1.08 -15.74
C SER A 38 -7.43 0.42 -15.43
N TYR A 39 -6.21 0.95 -15.28
CA TYR A 39 -6.02 2.40 -15.22
C TYR A 39 -6.16 3.04 -16.61
N CYS A 40 -5.71 2.35 -17.66
CA CYS A 40 -5.52 2.91 -19.00
C CYS A 40 -6.68 2.68 -19.98
N ASP A 41 -7.69 1.89 -19.63
CA ASP A 41 -8.83 1.56 -20.47
C ASP A 41 -10.16 2.19 -20.02
N THR A 42 -10.09 3.20 -19.15
CA THR A 42 -11.26 3.94 -18.64
C THR A 42 -11.41 5.32 -19.30
N THR A 43 -12.62 5.88 -19.25
CA THR A 43 -12.89 7.27 -19.67
C THR A 43 -12.71 8.28 -18.54
N GLN A 44 -12.52 7.83 -17.30
CA GLN A 44 -12.42 8.71 -16.13
C GLN A 44 -11.08 9.45 -16.07
N ASN A 45 -10.02 8.85 -16.60
CA ASN A 45 -8.66 9.38 -16.57
C ASN A 45 -8.00 9.19 -17.93
N SER A 46 -7.18 10.16 -18.34
CA SER A 46 -6.22 9.96 -19.43
C SER A 46 -5.03 9.14 -18.90
N CYS A 47 -4.57 8.17 -19.68
CA CYS A 47 -3.37 7.40 -19.39
C CYS A 47 -2.21 7.78 -20.31
N CYS A 48 -1.05 8.04 -19.70
CA CYS A 48 0.21 8.31 -20.38
C CYS A 48 1.29 7.42 -19.79
N TYR A 49 2.04 6.72 -20.65
CA TYR A 49 3.18 5.94 -20.17
C TYR A 49 4.28 6.85 -19.61
N PRO A 50 5.05 6.38 -18.60
CA PRO A 50 6.21 7.10 -18.10
C PRO A 50 7.21 7.46 -19.19
N THR A 51 8.11 8.40 -18.87
CA THR A 51 9.23 8.75 -19.76
C THR A 51 10.20 7.59 -20.01
N THR A 52 10.14 6.53 -19.19
CA THR A 52 10.90 5.29 -19.34
C THR A 52 10.23 4.28 -20.29
N GLY A 53 9.07 4.61 -20.86
CA GLY A 53 8.31 3.76 -21.79
C GLY A 53 7.13 3.04 -21.14
N LYS A 54 6.48 2.15 -21.90
CA LYS A 54 5.36 1.33 -21.42
C LYS A 54 5.84 0.45 -20.24
N PRO A 55 5.19 0.51 -19.07
CA PRO A 55 5.50 -0.38 -17.95
C PRO A 55 5.31 -1.86 -18.30
N ALA A 56 5.90 -2.75 -17.51
CA ALA A 56 5.61 -4.17 -17.62
C ALA A 56 4.12 -4.45 -17.34
N ALA A 57 3.57 -5.52 -17.92
CA ALA A 57 2.24 -6.02 -17.60
C ALA A 57 2.25 -6.75 -16.24
N ASP A 58 2.49 -5.98 -15.19
CA ASP A 58 2.49 -6.38 -13.78
C ASP A 58 1.83 -5.27 -12.95
N PHE A 59 1.38 -5.60 -11.74
CA PHE A 59 0.81 -4.64 -10.81
C PHE A 59 1.85 -3.58 -10.43
N GLY A 60 1.52 -2.30 -10.56
CA GLY A 60 2.35 -1.20 -10.03
C GLY A 60 1.96 -0.86 -8.60
N ILE A 61 2.90 -0.39 -7.78
CA ILE A 61 2.57 0.20 -6.48
C ILE A 61 1.75 1.47 -6.72
N HIS A 62 0.67 1.64 -5.96
CA HIS A 62 -0.03 2.91 -5.80
C HIS A 62 0.51 3.62 -4.56
N GLY A 63 0.48 2.95 -3.40
CA GLY A 63 1.09 3.48 -2.20
C GLY A 63 1.01 2.62 -0.94
N LEU A 64 1.62 3.14 0.12
CA LEU A 64 1.69 2.55 1.45
C LEU A 64 1.08 3.53 2.45
N TRP A 65 -0.17 3.31 2.85
CA TRP A 65 -0.98 4.35 3.49
C TRP A 65 -1.25 4.02 4.96
N PRO A 66 -0.68 4.79 5.91
CA PRO A 66 -1.10 4.75 7.31
C PRO A 66 -2.62 4.88 7.45
N ASN A 67 -3.23 4.08 8.32
CA ASN A 67 -4.68 4.02 8.49
C ASN A 67 -5.06 3.71 9.94
N TYR A 68 -6.28 4.07 10.33
CA TYR A 68 -6.84 3.78 11.64
C TYR A 68 -7.87 2.64 11.56
N LYS A 69 -8.05 1.89 12.65
CA LYS A 69 -8.98 0.75 12.69
C LYS A 69 -10.44 1.13 12.50
N ASP A 70 -10.80 2.40 12.68
CA ASP A 70 -12.15 2.92 12.42
C ASP A 70 -12.41 3.21 10.92
N GLY A 71 -11.39 3.07 10.07
CA GLY A 71 -11.43 3.31 8.63
C GLY A 71 -11.13 4.76 8.22
N SER A 72 -10.90 5.67 9.17
CA SER A 72 -10.30 6.97 8.89
C SER A 72 -8.77 6.85 8.73
N TYR A 73 -8.10 7.91 8.26
CA TYR A 73 -6.65 7.88 8.08
C TYR A 73 -6.01 9.25 8.30
N PRO A 74 -4.75 9.30 8.78
CA PRO A 74 -3.98 10.53 8.82
C PRO A 74 -3.47 10.90 7.43
N SER A 75 -3.37 12.20 7.14
CA SER A 75 -2.85 12.69 5.86
C SER A 75 -2.15 14.04 6.01
N ASN A 76 -1.12 14.29 5.20
CA ASN A 76 -0.39 15.55 5.17
C ASN A 76 0.18 15.96 6.54
N CYS A 77 0.77 14.99 7.25
CA CYS A 77 1.07 15.10 8.68
C CYS A 77 2.26 16.02 9.00
N ASP A 78 3.14 16.29 8.04
CA ASP A 78 4.28 17.17 8.25
C ASP A 78 4.61 17.97 6.98
N SER A 79 4.27 19.25 6.99
CA SER A 79 4.54 20.18 5.88
C SER A 79 6.00 20.62 5.79
N ASN A 80 6.81 20.35 6.83
CA ASN A 80 8.24 20.67 6.85
C ASN A 80 9.10 19.50 6.33
N ASN A 81 8.59 18.26 6.37
CA ASN A 81 9.26 17.10 5.80
C ASN A 81 8.87 16.83 4.34
N ARG A 82 9.23 17.78 3.46
CA ARG A 82 9.02 17.67 2.02
C ARG A 82 9.86 16.56 1.41
N PHE A 83 9.37 16.02 0.29
CA PHE A 83 10.06 15.00 -0.47
C PHE A 83 11.44 15.47 -0.96
N GLN A 84 12.48 14.67 -0.72
CA GLN A 84 13.85 14.94 -1.13
C GLN A 84 14.35 13.83 -2.08
N PRO A 85 14.42 14.07 -3.41
CA PRO A 85 14.84 13.05 -4.37
C PRO A 85 16.22 12.43 -4.08
N SER A 86 17.13 13.20 -3.47
CA SER A 86 18.47 12.71 -3.10
C SER A 86 18.43 11.56 -2.10
N GLN A 87 17.43 11.52 -1.22
CA GLN A 87 17.29 10.46 -0.21
C GLN A 87 16.85 9.12 -0.79
N ILE A 88 16.45 9.04 -2.06
CA ILE A 88 15.99 7.79 -2.71
C ILE A 88 16.71 7.55 -4.05
N SER A 89 17.87 8.18 -4.23
CA SER A 89 18.59 8.17 -5.50
C SER A 89 18.98 6.75 -5.93
N ASP A 90 19.34 5.90 -4.97
CA ASP A 90 19.63 4.48 -5.11
C ASP A 90 18.39 3.63 -5.47
N LEU A 91 17.20 4.05 -5.03
CA LEU A 91 15.94 3.35 -5.28
C LEU A 91 15.27 3.75 -6.61
N THR A 92 15.74 4.82 -7.26
CA THR A 92 15.02 5.47 -8.38
C THR A 92 14.71 4.50 -9.53
N SER A 93 15.65 3.67 -9.96
CA SER A 93 15.41 2.71 -11.05
C SER A 93 14.39 1.63 -10.66
N SER A 94 14.37 1.22 -9.40
CA SER A 94 13.38 0.27 -8.87
C SER A 94 12.00 0.90 -8.81
N LEU A 95 11.90 2.15 -8.36
CA LEU A 95 10.65 2.91 -8.32
C LEU A 95 10.08 3.17 -9.73
N GLN A 96 10.92 3.51 -10.71
CA GLN A 96 10.47 3.69 -12.10
C GLN A 96 9.85 2.42 -12.69
N ARG A 97 10.33 1.24 -12.26
CA ARG A 97 9.83 -0.05 -12.74
C ARG A 97 8.59 -0.51 -11.99
N ASN A 98 8.57 -0.33 -10.67
CA ASN A 98 7.61 -0.96 -9.78
C ASN A 98 6.55 0.00 -9.23
N TRP A 99 6.77 1.31 -9.31
CA TRP A 99 5.86 2.37 -8.88
C TRP A 99 5.73 3.46 -9.96
N PRO A 100 5.40 3.09 -11.23
CA PRO A 100 5.30 4.04 -12.33
C PRO A 100 4.09 4.96 -12.17
N THR A 101 4.20 6.20 -12.65
CA THR A 101 3.04 7.06 -12.89
C THR A 101 2.39 6.70 -14.23
N LEU A 102 1.06 6.72 -14.28
CA LEU A 102 0.28 6.59 -15.52
C LEU A 102 -0.51 7.87 -15.85
N ALA A 103 -0.37 8.92 -15.02
CA ALA A 103 -1.06 10.18 -15.22
C ALA A 103 -0.50 10.93 -16.44
N CYS A 104 -1.35 11.75 -17.08
CA CYS A 104 -0.96 12.62 -18.17
C CYS A 104 -0.63 14.05 -17.69
N PRO A 105 0.35 14.74 -18.32
CA PRO A 105 1.24 14.24 -19.37
C PRO A 105 2.26 13.21 -18.84
N SER A 106 2.96 12.52 -19.76
CA SER A 106 4.02 11.56 -19.42
C SER A 106 5.02 12.16 -18.41
N GLY A 107 5.34 11.40 -17.36
CA GLY A 107 6.21 11.83 -16.28
C GLY A 107 7.24 10.77 -15.89
N ASN A 108 8.26 11.18 -15.15
CA ASN A 108 9.34 10.31 -14.66
C ASN A 108 9.02 9.63 -13.31
N GLY A 109 7.81 9.83 -12.77
CA GLY A 109 7.35 9.28 -11.49
C GLY A 109 7.56 10.22 -10.29
N VAL A 110 8.48 11.18 -10.35
CA VAL A 110 8.87 12.00 -9.18
C VAL A 110 7.68 12.75 -8.56
N GLN A 111 6.82 13.36 -9.38
CA GLN A 111 5.62 14.05 -8.86
C GLN A 111 4.66 13.11 -8.12
N PHE A 112 4.54 11.88 -8.60
CA PHE A 112 3.69 10.88 -7.96
C PHE A 112 4.30 10.42 -6.64
N TRP A 113 5.60 10.15 -6.60
CA TRP A 113 6.29 9.79 -5.35
C TRP A 113 6.28 10.94 -4.34
N THR A 114 6.42 12.19 -4.79
CA THR A 114 6.23 13.37 -3.93
C THR A 114 4.84 13.39 -3.31
N HIS A 115 3.79 13.16 -4.11
CA HIS A 115 2.42 13.10 -3.60
C HIS A 115 2.25 12.02 -2.53
N GLU A 116 2.70 10.80 -2.81
CA GLU A 116 2.58 9.66 -1.90
C GLU A 116 3.38 9.87 -0.61
N TRP A 117 4.59 10.43 -0.70
CA TRP A 117 5.37 10.79 0.49
C TRP A 117 4.68 11.87 1.32
N GLU A 118 4.38 13.02 0.72
CA GLU A 118 3.90 14.19 1.46
C GLU A 118 2.51 13.96 2.06
N LYS A 119 1.64 13.21 1.36
CA LYS A 119 0.31 12.89 1.85
C LYS A 119 0.29 11.73 2.83
N HIS A 120 1.04 10.67 2.59
CA HIS A 120 0.95 9.42 3.35
C HIS A 120 2.23 9.10 4.13
N GLY A 121 3.40 9.10 3.49
CA GLY A 121 4.67 8.77 4.14
C GLY A 121 5.03 9.69 5.32
N THR A 122 4.66 10.97 5.26
CA THR A 122 4.84 11.92 6.37
C THR A 122 4.06 11.54 7.63
N CYS A 123 3.04 10.68 7.52
CA CYS A 123 2.24 10.20 8.65
C CYS A 123 2.80 8.92 9.31
N SER A 124 3.89 8.38 8.78
CA SER A 124 4.58 7.20 9.34
C SER A 124 6.01 7.48 9.79
N GLN A 125 6.42 8.76 9.88
CA GLN A 125 7.82 9.14 10.12
C GLN A 125 8.41 8.67 11.44
N SER A 126 7.57 8.41 12.44
CA SER A 126 7.98 7.80 13.71
C SER A 126 8.50 6.38 13.54
N VAL A 127 8.22 5.73 12.40
CA VAL A 127 8.64 4.37 12.04
C VAL A 127 9.51 4.35 10.79
N LEU A 128 9.01 4.92 9.68
CA LEU A 128 9.64 4.88 8.36
C LEU A 128 9.99 6.29 7.90
N LYS A 129 11.29 6.57 7.76
CA LYS A 129 11.76 7.79 7.10
C LYS A 129 11.60 7.66 5.59
N GLN A 130 11.88 8.73 4.83
CA GLN A 130 11.59 8.76 3.40
C GLN A 130 12.21 7.59 2.64
N HIS A 131 13.51 7.33 2.81
CA HIS A 131 14.16 6.18 2.15
C HIS A 131 13.48 4.86 2.54
N ASP A 132 13.36 4.57 3.84
CA ASP A 132 12.76 3.35 4.37
C ASP A 132 11.31 3.14 3.90
N TYR A 133 10.52 4.21 3.74
CA TYR A 133 9.13 4.16 3.25
C TYR A 133 9.07 3.61 1.82
N PHE A 134 9.93 4.11 0.93
CA PHE A 134 9.97 3.65 -0.46
C PHE A 134 10.60 2.27 -0.58
N GLU A 135 11.66 1.97 0.17
CA GLU A 135 12.28 0.65 0.21
C GLU A 135 11.29 -0.41 0.72
N THR A 136 10.59 -0.13 1.82
CA THR A 136 9.57 -1.02 2.39
C THR A 136 8.46 -1.33 1.38
N ALA A 137 7.96 -0.33 0.65
CA ALA A 137 6.93 -0.55 -0.37
C ALA A 137 7.42 -1.42 -1.54
N LEU A 138 8.69 -1.26 -1.95
CA LEU A 138 9.32 -2.11 -2.98
C LEU A 138 9.44 -3.56 -2.50
N ASP A 139 9.88 -3.77 -1.26
CA ASP A 139 10.00 -5.09 -0.64
C ASP A 139 8.63 -5.77 -0.48
N LEU A 140 7.61 -5.01 -0.07
CA LEU A 140 6.23 -5.49 0.01
C LEU A 140 5.70 -5.91 -1.36
N LYS A 141 5.96 -5.14 -2.42
CA LYS A 141 5.58 -5.53 -3.79
C LYS A 141 6.24 -6.84 -4.19
N GLN A 142 7.54 -6.98 -3.97
CA GLN A 142 8.28 -8.18 -4.32
C GLN A 142 7.73 -9.41 -3.58
N ARG A 143 7.41 -9.28 -2.29
CA ARG A 143 6.85 -10.38 -1.49
C ARG A 143 5.41 -10.72 -1.84
N ALA A 144 4.58 -9.73 -2.16
CA ALA A 144 3.19 -9.95 -2.54
C ALA A 144 3.07 -10.64 -3.90
N ASN A 145 3.91 -10.24 -4.88
CA ASN A 145 3.98 -10.79 -6.23
C ASN A 145 2.61 -11.20 -6.81
N LEU A 146 1.69 -10.23 -6.87
CA LEU A 146 0.27 -10.46 -7.14
C LEU A 146 0.03 -11.16 -8.47
N LEU A 147 0.76 -10.78 -9.52
CA LEU A 147 0.63 -11.42 -10.82
C LEU A 147 1.01 -12.91 -10.73
N GLN A 148 2.11 -13.26 -10.06
CA GLN A 148 2.48 -14.67 -9.88
C GLN A 148 1.44 -15.43 -9.07
N ALA A 149 0.90 -14.82 -8.01
CA ALA A 149 -0.15 -15.44 -7.19
C ALA A 149 -1.41 -15.76 -8.01
N LEU A 150 -1.85 -14.82 -8.85
CA LEU A 150 -3.02 -15.00 -9.72
C LEU A 150 -2.75 -16.01 -10.84
N THR A 151 -1.62 -15.89 -11.52
CA THR A 151 -1.28 -16.76 -12.66
C THR A 151 -1.05 -18.21 -12.25
N ASN A 152 -0.49 -18.46 -11.06
CA ASN A 152 -0.40 -19.80 -10.46
C ASN A 152 -1.77 -20.44 -10.20
N ALA A 153 -2.82 -19.64 -10.01
CA ALA A 153 -4.19 -20.10 -9.87
C ALA A 153 -4.97 -20.14 -11.20
N GLY A 154 -4.29 -19.93 -12.34
CA GLY A 154 -4.91 -19.91 -13.66
C GLY A 154 -5.67 -18.61 -13.98
N ILE A 155 -5.46 -17.54 -13.22
CA ILE A 155 -6.06 -16.22 -13.44
C ILE A 155 -5.06 -15.35 -14.19
N GLN A 156 -5.31 -15.11 -15.48
CA GLN A 156 -4.39 -14.40 -16.38
C GLN A 156 -4.97 -13.03 -16.78
N PRO A 157 -4.12 -12.01 -17.02
CA PRO A 157 -4.56 -10.73 -17.57
C PRO A 157 -4.83 -10.86 -19.08
N ASP A 158 -5.85 -11.63 -19.44
CA ASP A 158 -6.18 -12.03 -20.81
C ASP A 158 -7.48 -11.41 -21.34
N GLY A 159 -8.07 -10.47 -20.60
CA GLY A 159 -9.41 -9.93 -20.88
C GLY A 159 -10.54 -10.88 -20.48
N GLY A 160 -10.21 -12.01 -19.85
CA GLY A 160 -11.19 -12.94 -19.30
C GLY A 160 -11.86 -12.41 -18.04
N PHE A 161 -13.00 -13.03 -17.69
CA PHE A 161 -13.73 -12.75 -16.46
C PHE A 161 -13.50 -13.85 -15.44
N TYR A 162 -13.22 -13.44 -14.21
CA TYR A 162 -12.95 -14.33 -13.09
C TYR A 162 -13.86 -13.99 -11.92
N SER A 163 -14.24 -14.98 -11.12
CA SER A 163 -15.06 -14.69 -9.94
C SER A 163 -14.25 -13.89 -8.92
N LEU A 164 -14.88 -12.90 -8.29
CA LEU A 164 -14.23 -12.13 -7.23
C LEU A 164 -13.69 -13.04 -6.11
N SER A 165 -14.40 -14.14 -5.82
CA SER A 165 -13.98 -15.15 -4.85
C SER A 165 -12.70 -15.89 -5.28
N SER A 166 -12.50 -16.18 -6.56
CA SER A 166 -11.29 -16.88 -7.03
C SER A 166 -10.07 -15.95 -6.96
N ILE A 167 -10.22 -14.68 -7.34
CA ILE A 167 -9.17 -13.65 -7.22
C ILE A 167 -8.74 -13.50 -5.75
N LYS A 168 -9.70 -13.29 -4.83
CA LYS A 168 -9.41 -13.17 -3.40
C LYS A 168 -8.79 -14.45 -2.82
N GLY A 169 -9.29 -15.61 -3.24
CA GLY A 169 -8.78 -16.91 -2.81
C GLY A 169 -7.34 -17.18 -3.26
N ALA A 170 -7.01 -16.87 -4.52
CA ALA A 170 -5.67 -17.05 -5.06
C ALA A 170 -4.64 -16.20 -4.30
N ILE A 171 -4.94 -14.91 -4.10
CA ILE A 171 -4.06 -14.00 -3.35
C ILE A 171 -3.94 -14.44 -1.89
N LYS A 172 -5.05 -14.81 -1.24
CA LYS A 172 -5.03 -15.32 0.14
C LYS A 172 -4.18 -16.58 0.29
N ASN A 173 -4.27 -17.51 -0.66
CA ASN A 173 -3.49 -18.74 -0.62
C ASN A 173 -1.98 -18.48 -0.78
N ALA A 174 -1.61 -17.46 -1.57
CA ALA A 174 -0.21 -17.11 -1.78
C ALA A 174 0.39 -16.30 -0.63
N ILE A 175 -0.37 -15.35 -0.06
CA ILE A 175 0.13 -14.36 0.91
C ILE A 175 -0.23 -14.74 2.36
N GLY A 176 -1.26 -15.56 2.55
CA GLY A 176 -1.78 -15.96 3.87
C GLY A 176 -2.91 -15.06 4.40
N TYR A 177 -3.15 -13.91 3.76
CA TYR A 177 -4.09 -12.88 4.24
C TYR A 177 -5.11 -12.50 3.18
N THR A 178 -6.32 -12.18 3.62
CA THR A 178 -7.43 -11.87 2.71
C THR A 178 -7.27 -10.45 2.15
N PRO A 179 -7.12 -10.25 0.82
CA PRO A 179 -7.05 -8.91 0.27
C PRO A 179 -8.43 -8.24 0.22
N TYR A 180 -8.43 -6.92 0.07
CA TYR A 180 -9.57 -6.22 -0.52
C TYR A 180 -9.27 -5.92 -2.00
N ILE A 181 -10.32 -6.04 -2.82
CA ILE A 181 -10.25 -5.82 -4.25
C ILE A 181 -11.13 -4.61 -4.56
N GLU A 182 -10.51 -3.61 -5.18
CA GLU A 182 -11.19 -2.47 -5.76
C GLU A 182 -11.33 -2.70 -7.27
N CYS A 183 -12.53 -2.41 -7.78
CA CYS A 183 -12.82 -2.49 -9.20
C CYS A 183 -13.24 -1.12 -9.72
N ASN A 184 -12.83 -0.81 -10.94
CA ASN A 184 -13.38 0.31 -11.68
C ASN A 184 -14.16 -0.21 -12.89
N VAL A 185 -14.42 0.67 -13.86
CA VAL A 185 -15.21 0.36 -15.05
C VAL A 185 -14.45 0.85 -16.29
N ASP A 186 -14.30 -0.05 -17.26
CA ASP A 186 -13.66 0.24 -18.55
C ASP A 186 -14.60 1.03 -19.48
N THR A 187 -14.11 1.33 -20.69
CA THR A 187 -14.90 2.00 -21.74
C THR A 187 -16.10 1.15 -22.24
N SER A 188 -16.05 -0.18 -22.10
CA SER A 188 -17.12 -1.11 -22.48
C SER A 188 -18.16 -1.34 -21.38
N ARG A 189 -17.98 -0.71 -20.20
CA ARG A 189 -18.84 -0.84 -19.01
C ARG A 189 -18.69 -2.16 -18.24
N ASN A 190 -17.59 -2.88 -18.45
CA ASN A 190 -17.21 -4.05 -17.69
C ASN A 190 -16.69 -3.65 -16.31
N ASN A 191 -16.98 -4.46 -15.29
CA ASN A 191 -16.35 -4.32 -13.98
C ASN A 191 -15.01 -5.06 -13.99
N GLN A 192 -13.93 -4.38 -13.67
CA GLN A 192 -12.57 -4.90 -13.88
C GLN A 192 -11.66 -4.72 -12.67
N LEU A 193 -10.66 -5.60 -12.55
CA LEU A 193 -9.72 -5.66 -11.44
C LEU A 193 -8.79 -4.45 -11.46
N TYR A 194 -9.04 -3.49 -10.59
CA TYR A 194 -8.31 -2.23 -10.61
C TYR A 194 -7.20 -2.16 -9.56
N GLN A 195 -7.52 -2.28 -8.27
CA GLN A 195 -6.53 -2.22 -7.20
C GLN A 195 -6.71 -3.37 -6.20
N VAL A 196 -5.58 -3.78 -5.62
CA VAL A 196 -5.50 -4.80 -4.58
C VAL A 196 -4.91 -4.17 -3.34
N TYR A 197 -5.62 -4.32 -2.23
CA TYR A 197 -5.27 -3.81 -0.92
C TYR A 197 -4.88 -4.98 -0.03
N LEU A 198 -3.66 -4.91 0.51
CA LEU A 198 -3.16 -5.77 1.57
C LEU A 198 -2.91 -4.91 2.80
N CYS A 199 -3.01 -5.47 4.00
CA CYS A 199 -2.68 -4.75 5.22
C CYS A 199 -1.32 -5.15 5.76
N VAL A 200 -0.59 -4.17 6.28
CA VAL A 200 0.75 -4.34 6.84
C VAL A 200 0.76 -3.82 8.27
N ASP A 201 1.49 -4.49 9.16
CA ASP A 201 1.69 -4.02 10.52
C ASP A 201 2.36 -2.63 10.57
N THR A 202 2.31 -1.99 11.74
CA THR A 202 2.85 -0.65 11.92
C THR A 202 4.35 -0.55 11.74
N SER A 203 5.10 -1.67 11.80
CA SER A 203 6.54 -1.67 11.51
C SER A 203 6.85 -1.75 10.01
N GLY A 204 5.84 -1.90 9.16
CA GLY A 204 6.00 -2.05 7.71
C GLY A 204 6.54 -3.44 7.30
N SER A 205 6.62 -4.38 8.24
CA SER A 205 7.40 -5.60 8.04
C SER A 205 6.55 -6.77 7.57
N ASN A 206 5.40 -7.01 8.19
CA ASN A 206 4.59 -8.20 7.92
C ASN A 206 3.21 -7.84 7.39
N PHE A 207 2.72 -8.66 6.45
CA PHE A 207 1.30 -8.66 6.12
C PHE A 207 0.49 -9.13 7.34
N ILE A 208 -0.70 -8.57 7.49
CA ILE A 208 -1.64 -8.89 8.56
C ILE A 208 -3.07 -9.01 7.99
N GLU A 209 -3.98 -9.60 8.75
CA GLU A 209 -5.40 -9.49 8.42
C GLU A 209 -5.83 -8.02 8.56
N CYS A 210 -6.53 -7.52 7.55
CA CYS A 210 -6.99 -6.14 7.55
C CYS A 210 -7.99 -5.89 8.69
N PRO A 211 -7.72 -4.93 9.60
CA PRO A 211 -8.66 -4.63 10.69
C PRO A 211 -10.01 -4.10 10.19
N VAL A 212 -9.97 -3.38 9.07
CA VAL A 212 -11.12 -2.82 8.36
C VAL A 212 -10.81 -2.89 6.86
N PHE A 213 -11.84 -2.93 6.02
CA PHE A 213 -11.68 -2.82 4.56
C PHE A 213 -12.29 -1.52 4.04
N PRO A 214 -11.79 -0.98 2.91
CA PRO A 214 -12.42 0.17 2.26
C PRO A 214 -13.87 -0.12 1.87
N ARG A 215 -14.64 0.94 1.62
CA ARG A 215 -15.99 0.81 1.09
C ARG A 215 -15.95 0.74 -0.43
N GLY A 216 -16.61 -0.26 -0.98
CA GLY A 216 -16.76 -0.44 -2.42
C GLY A 216 -17.27 -1.83 -2.72
N LYS A 217 -17.74 -2.04 -3.95
CA LYS A 217 -18.24 -3.34 -4.39
C LYS A 217 -17.79 -3.60 -5.82
N CYS A 218 -17.02 -4.66 -5.99
CA CYS A 218 -16.86 -5.32 -7.27
C CYS A 218 -18.11 -6.15 -7.62
N GLY A 219 -18.28 -6.44 -8.90
CA GLY A 219 -19.20 -7.47 -9.36
C GLY A 219 -18.78 -8.86 -8.87
N SER A 220 -19.68 -9.84 -8.99
CA SER A 220 -19.33 -11.24 -8.70
C SER A 220 -18.35 -11.82 -9.72
N GLN A 221 -18.35 -11.29 -10.94
CA GLN A 221 -17.41 -11.53 -12.02
C GLN A 221 -16.68 -10.23 -12.33
N VAL A 222 -15.37 -10.31 -12.49
CA VAL A 222 -14.46 -9.18 -12.68
C VAL A 222 -13.55 -9.50 -13.85
N GLU A 223 -13.45 -8.59 -14.81
CA GLU A 223 -12.50 -8.67 -15.92
C GLU A 223 -11.07 -8.49 -15.39
N PHE A 224 -10.13 -9.27 -15.92
CA PHE A 224 -8.70 -9.01 -15.76
C PHE A 224 -8.12 -8.61 -17.12
N PRO A 225 -8.11 -7.31 -17.46
CA PRO A 225 -7.81 -6.87 -18.82
C PRO A 225 -6.32 -7.06 -19.13
N THR A 226 -6.01 -7.19 -20.42
CA THR A 226 -4.63 -7.14 -20.91
C THR A 226 -4.01 -5.75 -20.66
N PHE A 227 -2.67 -5.67 -20.60
CA PHE A 227 -1.96 -4.38 -20.61
C PHE A 227 -1.01 -4.24 -21.80
#